data_AF-A0A7S3T4A8-F1
#
_entry.id   AF-A0A7S3T4A8-F1
#
_cell.length_a   1.000
_cell.length_b   1.000
_cell.length_c   1.000
_cell.angle_alpha   90.00
_cell.angle_beta   90.00
_cell.angle_gamma   90.00
#
_symmetry.space_group_name_H-M   'P 1'
#
loop_
_entity.id
_entity.type
_entity.pdbx_description
1 polymer ?
#
loop_
_entity_poly.entity_id
_entity_poly.type
_entity_poly.pdbx_seq_one_letter_code
_entity_poly.pdbx_strand_id
1 'polypeptide(L)'
;EGGGEGGSGGEEDGVGLREAEVGGGVWCVSLPPALLAPLPQELRKPLKISDEWLSKLREMHTATVASTAPASAPASASAASAAAAELRFRSDLARLLLRYKALGGSGFQAAIGGGAFAVLRASFGARLECFASPLNARSAPFCSAFPDVDAPFGSLGSFLEFEPEEGAYEANPPFVPLLLRAMCAHMHRLLDRAEASRRPLLFIVVVGASSALKRHAAWEDLQGLAAGRHGRAQWLLPLHAHGYTEGHAHIAKGGARAARRMSSCDTAVFVWASSAGAEQWPVTDGAEAALRAAMKAAIPRTLRKATKANRHAHAAKKQARNHSSR
;
A
#
# COMPACT_ATOMS: atom_id res chain seq x y z
N GLU A 1 -36.17 -19.53 -50.42
CA GLU A 1 -35.35 -18.34 -50.71
C GLU A 1 -35.67 -17.34 -49.61
N GLY A 2 -34.85 -17.08 -48.59
CA GLY A 2 -33.40 -16.93 -48.58
C GLY A 2 -33.09 -15.45 -48.38
N GLY A 3 -32.87 -15.01 -47.13
CA GLY A 3 -32.54 -13.61 -46.82
C GLY A 3 -32.22 -13.43 -45.35
N GLY A 4 -31.08 -13.99 -44.93
CA GLY A 4 -30.63 -14.03 -43.53
C GLY A 4 -30.12 -12.69 -43.01
N GLU A 5 -30.29 -12.54 -41.71
CA GLU A 5 -29.70 -11.52 -40.85
C GLU A 5 -28.17 -11.66 -40.87
N GLY A 6 -27.49 -10.64 -41.38
CA GLY A 6 -26.04 -10.49 -41.28
C GLY A 6 -25.67 -9.57 -40.11
N GLY A 7 -25.83 -10.07 -38.88
CA GLY A 7 -25.20 -9.46 -37.72
C GLY A 7 -23.69 -9.64 -37.84
N SER A 8 -22.97 -8.59 -38.22
CA SER A 8 -21.51 -8.61 -38.30
C SER A 8 -20.93 -8.72 -36.88
N GLY A 9 -20.67 -9.95 -36.45
CA GLY A 9 -19.77 -10.25 -35.34
C GLY A 9 -18.38 -9.76 -35.71
N GLY A 10 -18.05 -8.55 -35.25
CA GLY A 10 -16.67 -8.11 -35.15
C GLY A 10 -16.03 -8.89 -34.01
N GLU A 11 -15.19 -9.86 -34.38
CA GLU A 11 -14.28 -10.56 -33.50
C GLU A 11 -13.30 -9.52 -32.91
N GLU A 12 -13.57 -9.06 -31.69
CA GLU A 12 -12.66 -8.18 -30.95
C GLU A 12 -11.48 -9.00 -30.44
N ASP A 13 -10.42 -9.05 -31.26
CA ASP A 13 -9.11 -9.55 -30.90
C ASP A 13 -8.52 -8.76 -29.71
N GLY A 14 -8.35 -9.44 -28.57
CA GLY A 14 -7.59 -8.93 -27.42
C GLY A 14 -8.30 -9.08 -26.08
N VAL A 15 -8.24 -10.27 -25.48
CA VAL A 15 -8.69 -10.61 -24.12
C VAL A 15 -10.15 -10.30 -23.79
N GLY A 16 -10.96 -9.73 -24.70
CA GLY A 16 -12.43 -9.60 -24.56
C GLY A 16 -12.90 -9.03 -23.22
N LEU A 17 -12.15 -8.09 -22.63
CA LEU A 17 -12.49 -7.49 -21.34
C LEU A 17 -13.73 -6.61 -21.52
N ARG A 18 -14.85 -7.01 -20.92
CA ARG A 18 -16.05 -6.18 -20.90
C ARG A 18 -16.00 -5.23 -19.71
N GLU A 19 -15.93 -3.95 -20.01
CA GLU A 19 -15.97 -2.85 -19.04
C GLU A 19 -17.39 -2.33 -18.91
N ALA A 20 -17.90 -2.27 -17.68
CA ALA A 20 -19.18 -1.64 -17.38
C ALA A 20 -19.07 -0.79 -16.12
N GLU A 21 -19.50 0.47 -16.18
CA GLU A 21 -19.62 1.30 -14.98
C GLU A 21 -20.78 0.78 -14.13
N VAL A 22 -20.51 0.48 -12.85
CA VAL A 22 -21.52 -0.02 -11.89
C VAL A 22 -21.97 1.10 -10.92
N GLY A 23 -21.68 2.35 -11.30
CA GLY A 23 -22.04 3.59 -10.60
C GLY A 23 -21.02 4.03 -9.54
N GLY A 24 -20.85 5.36 -9.44
CA GLY A 24 -19.97 6.00 -8.47
C GLY A 24 -18.48 5.95 -8.85
N GLY A 25 -18.18 5.90 -10.16
CA GLY A 25 -16.81 5.86 -10.67
C GLY A 25 -16.11 4.51 -10.45
N VAL A 26 -16.87 3.41 -10.45
CA VAL A 26 -16.35 2.04 -10.29
C VAL A 26 -16.70 1.21 -11.52
N TRP A 27 -15.68 0.60 -12.10
CA TRP A 27 -15.74 -0.24 -13.28
C TRP A 27 -15.69 -1.72 -12.91
N CYS A 28 -16.51 -2.50 -13.59
CA CYS A 28 -16.37 -3.94 -13.63
C CYS A 28 -15.54 -4.35 -14.84
N VAL A 29 -14.49 -5.13 -14.61
CA VAL A 29 -13.70 -5.78 -15.66
C VAL A 29 -14.09 -7.26 -15.66
N SER A 30 -14.75 -7.70 -16.73
CA SER A 30 -15.14 -9.10 -16.90
C SER A 30 -14.18 -9.80 -17.86
N LEU A 31 -13.60 -10.91 -17.40
CA LEU A 31 -12.81 -11.80 -18.24
C LEU A 31 -13.73 -12.59 -19.20
N PRO A 32 -13.23 -13.04 -20.36
CA PRO A 32 -13.96 -13.92 -21.26
C PRO A 32 -14.45 -15.19 -20.55
N PRO A 33 -15.65 -15.70 -20.87
CA PRO A 33 -16.19 -16.91 -20.26
C PRO A 33 -15.24 -18.10 -20.31
N ALA A 34 -14.48 -18.26 -21.40
CA ALA A 34 -13.48 -19.32 -21.56
C ALA A 34 -12.36 -19.25 -20.49
N LEU A 35 -11.92 -18.05 -20.12
CA LEU A 35 -10.91 -17.86 -19.07
C LEU A 35 -11.50 -17.98 -17.66
N LEU A 36 -12.80 -17.72 -17.50
CA LEU A 36 -13.50 -17.86 -16.21
C LEU A 36 -13.92 -19.31 -15.90
N ALA A 37 -14.23 -20.10 -16.93
CA ALA A 37 -14.72 -21.47 -16.80
C ALA A 37 -13.87 -22.37 -15.87
N PRO A 38 -12.52 -22.40 -15.98
CA PRO A 38 -11.69 -23.25 -15.12
C PRO A 38 -11.54 -22.71 -13.69
N LEU A 39 -11.91 -21.45 -13.43
CA LEU A 39 -11.68 -20.83 -12.12
C LEU A 39 -12.76 -21.25 -11.09
N PRO A 40 -12.43 -21.26 -9.78
CA PRO A 40 -13.42 -21.38 -8.71
C PRO A 40 -14.54 -20.34 -8.83
N GLN A 41 -15.77 -20.71 -8.44
CA GLN A 41 -16.97 -19.87 -8.60
C GLN A 41 -16.79 -18.44 -8.04
N GLU A 42 -16.07 -18.28 -6.92
CA GLU A 42 -15.81 -16.97 -6.31
C GLU A 42 -14.96 -16.04 -7.19
N LEU A 43 -14.05 -16.61 -7.98
CA LEU A 43 -13.20 -15.85 -8.89
C LEU A 43 -13.93 -15.46 -10.18
N ARG A 44 -15.02 -16.14 -10.53
CA ARG A 44 -15.83 -15.84 -11.73
C ARG A 44 -16.61 -14.53 -11.66
N LYS A 45 -16.81 -13.97 -10.45
CA LYS A 45 -17.45 -12.64 -10.29
C LYS A 45 -16.61 -11.56 -10.99
N PRO A 46 -17.22 -10.53 -11.60
CA PRO A 46 -16.46 -9.45 -12.24
C PRO A 46 -15.42 -8.84 -11.30
N LEU A 47 -14.24 -8.53 -11.84
CA LEU A 47 -13.22 -7.77 -11.16
C LEU A 47 -13.69 -6.32 -11.05
N LYS A 48 -13.28 -5.60 -10.01
CA LYS A 48 -13.73 -4.22 -9.79
C LYS A 48 -12.53 -3.31 -9.59
N ILE A 49 -12.63 -2.10 -10.10
CA ILE A 49 -11.64 -1.04 -9.91
C ILE A 49 -12.31 0.33 -10.03
N SER A 50 -11.92 1.30 -9.20
CA SER A 50 -12.37 2.68 -9.30
C SER A 50 -11.58 3.48 -10.33
N ASP A 51 -12.14 4.57 -10.84
CA ASP A 51 -11.47 5.51 -11.75
C ASP A 51 -10.13 6.01 -11.20
N GLU A 52 -10.12 6.39 -9.91
CA GLU A 52 -8.92 6.85 -9.21
C GLU A 52 -7.80 5.80 -9.28
N TRP A 53 -8.12 4.53 -9.06
CA TRP A 53 -7.14 3.45 -9.13
C TRP A 53 -6.76 3.06 -10.54
N LEU A 54 -7.72 3.10 -11.47
CA LEU A 54 -7.45 2.82 -12.88
C LEU A 54 -6.45 3.83 -13.44
N SER A 55 -6.66 5.13 -13.16
CA SER A 55 -5.74 6.20 -13.55
C SER A 55 -4.36 6.00 -12.92
N LYS A 56 -4.32 5.76 -11.61
CA LYS A 56 -3.07 5.51 -10.88
C LYS A 56 -2.28 4.32 -11.47
N LEU A 57 -2.94 3.19 -11.70
CA LEU A 57 -2.27 2.00 -12.24
C LEU A 57 -1.79 2.23 -13.67
N ARG A 58 -2.54 3.00 -14.47
CA ARG A 58 -2.13 3.38 -15.82
C ARG A 58 -0.88 4.26 -15.82
N GLU A 59 -0.79 5.23 -14.92
CA GLU A 59 0.41 6.06 -14.71
C GLU A 59 1.61 5.20 -14.32
N MET A 60 1.43 4.31 -13.33
CA MET A 60 2.49 3.40 -12.87
C MET A 60 2.96 2.47 -13.99
N HIS A 61 2.03 1.90 -14.77
CA HIS A 61 2.34 1.04 -15.90
C HIS A 61 3.11 1.79 -16.99
N THR A 62 2.64 2.97 -17.37
CA THR A 62 3.27 3.80 -18.40
C THR A 62 4.69 4.20 -18.00
N ALA A 63 4.87 4.67 -16.76
CA ALA A 63 6.19 5.06 -16.23
C ALA A 63 7.16 3.88 -16.17
N THR A 64 6.67 2.70 -15.78
CA THR A 64 7.48 1.48 -15.70
C THR A 64 7.91 1.01 -17.08
N VAL A 65 6.97 0.93 -18.03
CA VAL A 65 7.27 0.56 -19.43
C VAL A 65 8.29 1.53 -20.03
N ALA A 66 8.10 2.84 -19.83
CA ALA A 66 9.05 3.86 -20.30
C ALA A 66 10.45 3.70 -19.68
N SER A 67 10.54 3.36 -18.39
CA SER A 67 11.82 3.12 -17.70
C SER A 67 12.53 1.85 -18.17
N THR A 68 11.80 0.86 -18.69
CA THR A 68 12.35 -0.40 -19.19
C THR A 68 12.60 -0.40 -20.69
N ALA A 69 12.12 0.63 -21.41
CA ALA A 69 12.25 0.71 -22.85
C ALA A 69 13.72 0.98 -23.24
N PRO A 70 14.25 0.31 -24.27
CA PRO A 70 15.59 0.62 -24.79
C PRO A 70 15.63 2.07 -25.30
N ALA A 71 16.71 2.78 -25.01
CA ALA A 71 16.90 4.20 -25.36
C ALA A 71 16.80 4.51 -26.87
N SER A 72 16.79 3.49 -27.73
CA SER A 72 16.70 3.59 -29.19
C SER A 72 15.27 3.49 -29.76
N ALA A 73 14.23 3.44 -28.92
CA ALA A 73 12.86 3.31 -29.40
C ALA A 73 12.40 4.59 -30.15
N PRO A 74 11.83 4.48 -31.37
CA PRO A 74 11.38 5.63 -32.14
C PRO A 74 10.24 6.38 -31.45
N ALA A 75 10.31 7.70 -31.44
CA ALA A 75 9.45 8.59 -30.66
C ALA A 75 8.00 8.77 -31.20
N SER A 76 7.66 8.18 -32.36
CA SER A 76 6.30 8.29 -32.91
C SER A 76 5.45 7.05 -32.60
N ALA A 77 4.50 7.21 -31.68
CA ALA A 77 3.48 6.19 -31.42
C ALA A 77 2.45 6.22 -32.55
N SER A 78 2.46 5.21 -33.43
CA SER A 78 1.37 4.98 -34.37
C SER A 78 0.08 4.58 -33.64
N ALA A 79 -1.08 4.73 -34.27
CA ALA A 79 -2.36 4.25 -33.72
C ALA A 79 -2.33 2.76 -33.37
N ALA A 80 -1.62 1.94 -34.17
CA ALA A 80 -1.40 0.53 -33.89
C ALA A 80 -0.54 0.30 -32.63
N SER A 81 0.47 1.15 -32.39
CA SER A 81 1.29 1.11 -31.18
C SER A 81 0.48 1.47 -29.92
N ALA A 82 -0.40 2.48 -30.04
CA ALA A 82 -1.30 2.88 -28.95
C ALA A 82 -2.31 1.78 -28.59
N ALA A 83 -2.94 1.15 -29.60
CA ALA A 83 -3.85 0.03 -29.39
C ALA A 83 -3.15 -1.18 -28.72
N ALA A 84 -1.93 -1.50 -29.16
CA ALA A 84 -1.14 -2.56 -28.55
C ALA A 84 -0.72 -2.24 -27.10
N ALA A 85 -0.42 -0.98 -26.80
CA ALA A 85 -0.10 -0.53 -25.44
C ALA A 85 -1.33 -0.63 -24.52
N GLU A 86 -2.50 -0.24 -25.01
CA GLU A 86 -3.76 -0.37 -24.28
C GLU A 86 -4.09 -1.84 -23.98
N LEU A 87 -3.94 -2.73 -24.97
CA LEU A 87 -4.16 -4.16 -24.79
C LEU A 87 -3.22 -4.78 -23.76
N ARG A 88 -1.94 -4.37 -23.75
CA ARG A 88 -0.96 -4.80 -22.73
C ARG A 88 -1.38 -4.36 -21.34
N PHE A 89 -1.68 -3.06 -21.16
CA PHE A 89 -2.14 -2.52 -19.88
C PHE A 89 -3.37 -3.27 -19.36
N ARG A 90 -4.38 -3.47 -20.21
CA ARG A 90 -5.61 -4.19 -19.88
C ARG A 90 -5.34 -5.63 -19.44
N SER A 91 -4.46 -6.32 -20.16
CA SER A 91 -4.08 -7.70 -19.83
C SER A 91 -3.36 -7.80 -18.48
N ASP A 92 -2.43 -6.89 -18.21
CA ASP A 92 -1.67 -6.85 -16.95
C ASP A 92 -2.57 -6.47 -15.77
N LEU A 93 -3.48 -5.52 -15.97
CA LEU A 93 -4.48 -5.12 -14.99
C LEU A 93 -5.38 -6.31 -14.60
N ALA A 94 -5.83 -7.08 -15.59
CA ALA A 94 -6.67 -8.25 -15.35
C ALA A 94 -5.94 -9.33 -14.53
N ARG A 95 -4.66 -9.60 -14.84
CA ARG A 95 -3.81 -10.54 -14.09
C ARG A 95 -3.59 -10.08 -12.65
N LEU A 96 -3.26 -8.81 -12.47
CA LEU A 96 -3.11 -8.18 -11.16
C LEU A 96 -4.37 -8.34 -10.31
N LEU A 97 -5.51 -7.89 -10.82
CA LEU A 97 -6.78 -7.92 -10.09
C LEU A 97 -7.19 -9.36 -9.77
N LEU A 98 -7.00 -10.29 -10.70
CA LEU A 98 -7.31 -11.70 -10.47
C LEU A 98 -6.40 -12.31 -9.39
N ARG A 99 -5.09 -12.04 -9.42
CA ARG A 99 -4.14 -12.51 -8.40
C ARG A 99 -4.52 -12.04 -7.00
N TYR A 100 -4.78 -10.75 -6.82
CA TYR A 100 -5.11 -10.19 -5.50
C TYR A 100 -6.52 -10.57 -5.04
N LYS A 101 -7.45 -10.79 -5.97
CA LYS A 101 -8.76 -11.37 -5.65
C LYS A 101 -8.60 -12.82 -5.17
N ALA A 102 -7.77 -13.63 -5.83
CA ALA A 102 -7.48 -15.00 -5.43
C ALA A 102 -6.80 -15.11 -4.07
N LEU A 103 -5.92 -14.16 -3.75
CA LEU A 103 -5.28 -14.09 -2.43
C LEU A 103 -6.29 -13.85 -1.29
N GLY A 104 -7.39 -13.12 -1.55
CA GLY A 104 -8.40 -12.81 -0.53
C GLY A 104 -7.91 -11.93 0.62
N GLY A 105 -6.74 -11.27 0.46
CA GLY A 105 -5.99 -10.65 1.56
C GLY A 105 -6.24 -9.17 1.81
N SER A 106 -7.32 -8.58 1.28
CA SER A 106 -7.59 -7.12 1.41
C SER A 106 -7.76 -6.63 2.86
N GLY A 107 -7.94 -7.55 3.82
CA GLY A 107 -7.98 -7.26 5.26
C GLY A 107 -6.68 -7.53 6.03
N PHE A 108 -5.65 -8.11 5.42
CA PHE A 108 -4.43 -8.54 6.12
C PHE A 108 -3.41 -7.42 6.37
N GLN A 109 -3.53 -6.33 5.61
CA GLN A 109 -2.65 -5.18 5.71
C GLN A 109 -3.42 -3.92 5.31
N ALA A 110 -3.12 -2.79 5.94
CA ALA A 110 -3.67 -1.49 5.57
C ALA A 110 -2.52 -0.51 5.36
N ALA A 111 -2.57 0.28 4.30
CA ALA A 111 -1.50 1.21 3.95
C ALA A 111 -1.53 2.45 4.85
N ILE A 112 -0.36 3.03 5.12
CA ILE A 112 -0.31 4.35 5.77
C ILE A 112 -0.95 5.40 4.86
N GLY A 113 -1.50 6.45 5.47
CA GLY A 113 -2.23 7.46 4.74
C GLY A 113 -1.35 8.31 3.80
N GLY A 114 -2.00 8.87 2.78
CA GLY A 114 -1.53 9.94 1.89
C GLY A 114 -0.45 10.86 2.47
N GLY A 115 -0.86 11.58 3.52
CA GLY A 115 -0.02 12.56 4.19
C GLY A 115 1.08 11.96 5.08
N ALA A 116 0.89 10.76 5.62
CA ALA A 116 1.91 10.12 6.45
C ALA A 116 3.14 9.77 5.59
N PHE A 117 2.92 9.15 4.43
CA PHE A 117 4.00 8.88 3.49
C PHE A 117 4.68 10.16 2.99
N ALA A 118 3.92 11.25 2.78
CA ALA A 118 4.49 12.55 2.40
C ALA A 118 5.41 13.11 3.49
N VAL A 119 5.06 12.96 4.77
CA VAL A 119 5.95 13.30 5.89
C VAL A 119 7.20 12.43 5.88
N LEU A 120 7.07 11.10 5.70
CA LEU A 120 8.24 10.22 5.65
C LEU A 120 9.20 10.60 4.52
N ARG A 121 8.66 10.95 3.34
CA ARG A 121 9.47 11.45 2.23
C ARG A 121 10.17 12.76 2.55
N ALA A 122 9.47 13.71 3.17
CA ALA A 122 10.01 15.04 3.48
C ALA A 122 11.04 15.00 4.60
N SER A 123 10.79 14.22 5.66
CA SER A 123 11.64 14.16 6.85
C SER A 123 12.81 13.18 6.71
N PHE A 124 12.62 12.06 6.00
CA PHE A 124 13.60 10.98 5.94
C PHE A 124 14.03 10.62 4.52
N GLY A 125 13.52 11.29 3.49
CA GLY A 125 13.83 10.92 2.11
C GLY A 125 13.22 9.59 1.66
N ALA A 126 12.27 9.02 2.43
CA ALA A 126 11.68 7.73 2.10
C ALA A 126 10.87 7.80 0.79
N ARG A 127 11.27 7.00 -0.22
CA ARG A 127 10.64 7.01 -1.55
C ARG A 127 10.07 5.68 -2.00
N LEU A 128 10.44 4.60 -1.32
CA LEU A 128 10.09 3.24 -1.69
C LEU A 128 9.42 2.53 -0.51
N GLU A 129 8.37 1.78 -0.82
CA GLU A 129 7.66 0.92 0.13
C GLU A 129 8.19 -0.52 0.02
N CYS A 130 8.71 -1.07 1.12
CA CYS A 130 9.24 -2.43 1.19
C CYS A 130 8.15 -3.50 1.13
N PHE A 131 6.91 -3.18 1.52
CA PHE A 131 5.82 -4.16 1.54
C PHE A 131 4.56 -3.54 0.98
N ALA A 132 4.40 -3.62 -0.34
CA ALA A 132 3.26 -3.06 -1.04
C ALA A 132 2.75 -4.00 -2.13
N SER A 133 1.82 -3.47 -2.91
CA SER A 133 1.22 -4.01 -4.10
C SER A 133 0.91 -2.83 -5.03
N PRO A 134 0.72 -3.04 -6.33
CA PRO A 134 0.25 -1.96 -7.21
C PRO A 134 -1.04 -1.30 -6.69
N LEU A 135 -1.89 -2.07 -5.99
CA LEU A 135 -3.16 -1.60 -5.44
C LEU A 135 -2.99 -0.68 -4.22
N ASN A 136 -1.95 -0.80 -3.40
CA ASN A 136 -1.80 0.01 -2.19
C ASN A 136 -0.56 0.91 -2.16
N ALA A 137 0.42 0.68 -3.02
CA ALA A 137 1.61 1.51 -3.16
C ALA A 137 1.23 2.95 -3.51
N ARG A 138 2.03 3.92 -3.10
CA ARG A 138 1.84 5.33 -3.42
C ARG A 138 2.31 5.67 -4.82
N SER A 139 3.43 5.09 -5.22
CA SER A 139 4.07 5.27 -6.52
C SER A 139 5.07 4.15 -6.76
N ALA A 140 5.40 3.88 -8.02
CA ALA A 140 6.59 3.11 -8.36
C ALA A 140 7.88 3.89 -8.02
N PRO A 141 9.00 3.21 -7.71
CA PRO A 141 9.12 1.77 -7.46
C PRO A 141 8.72 1.35 -6.03
N PHE A 142 8.36 0.08 -5.85
CA PHE A 142 8.04 -0.56 -4.55
C PHE A 142 8.42 -2.05 -4.57
N CYS A 143 8.51 -2.71 -3.42
CA CYS A 143 8.62 -4.16 -3.31
C CYS A 143 7.24 -4.80 -3.11
N SER A 144 7.01 -5.99 -3.67
CA SER A 144 5.75 -6.71 -3.56
C SER A 144 5.91 -8.24 -3.61
N ALA A 145 4.83 -8.96 -3.32
CA ALA A 145 4.84 -10.41 -3.22
C ALA A 145 4.83 -11.14 -4.58
N PHE A 146 4.34 -10.51 -5.64
CA PHE A 146 4.05 -11.18 -6.91
C PHE A 146 4.71 -10.47 -8.10
N PRO A 147 6.05 -10.56 -8.25
CA PRO A 147 6.75 -9.88 -9.34
C PRO A 147 6.19 -10.23 -10.72
N ASP A 148 5.69 -11.44 -10.91
CA ASP A 148 5.13 -11.92 -12.17
C ASP A 148 3.90 -11.13 -12.67
N VAL A 149 3.14 -10.50 -11.76
CA VAL A 149 1.99 -9.65 -12.13
C VAL A 149 2.14 -8.19 -11.66
N ASP A 150 3.05 -7.91 -10.74
CA ASP A 150 3.25 -6.59 -10.17
C ASP A 150 4.38 -5.80 -10.86
N ALA A 151 5.34 -6.49 -11.50
CA ALA A 151 6.46 -5.83 -12.18
C ALA A 151 6.02 -4.83 -13.26
N PRO A 152 4.98 -5.09 -14.09
CA PRO A 152 4.49 -4.09 -15.05
C PRO A 152 4.04 -2.77 -14.42
N PHE A 153 3.75 -2.76 -13.12
CA PHE A 153 3.32 -1.58 -12.38
C PHE A 153 4.43 -1.00 -11.48
N GLY A 154 5.68 -1.49 -11.60
CA GLY A 154 6.84 -0.94 -10.92
C GLY A 154 7.27 -1.68 -9.65
N SER A 155 6.89 -2.95 -9.51
CA SER A 155 7.44 -3.81 -8.46
C SER A 155 8.91 -4.17 -8.74
N LEU A 156 9.73 -4.14 -7.68
CA LEU A 156 11.10 -4.66 -7.64
C LEU A 156 11.18 -6.11 -7.15
N GLY A 157 10.04 -6.78 -6.94
CA GLY A 157 9.97 -8.11 -6.34
C GLY A 157 9.96 -8.10 -4.82
N SER A 158 10.33 -9.24 -4.22
CA SER A 158 10.26 -9.44 -2.77
C SER A 158 11.27 -8.56 -2.05
N PHE A 159 10.86 -7.90 -0.96
CA PHE A 159 11.81 -7.14 -0.14
C PHE A 159 12.91 -8.01 0.47
N LEU A 160 12.64 -9.28 0.73
CA LEU A 160 13.65 -10.21 1.25
C LEU A 160 14.75 -10.54 0.23
N GLU A 161 14.53 -10.22 -1.04
CA GLU A 161 15.50 -10.37 -2.13
C GLU A 161 16.05 -9.00 -2.61
N PHE A 162 15.48 -7.91 -2.11
CA PHE A 162 15.92 -6.55 -2.42
C PHE A 162 17.11 -6.16 -1.53
N GLU A 163 18.24 -5.79 -2.16
CA GLU A 163 19.53 -5.60 -1.51
C GLU A 163 20.03 -4.14 -1.64
N PRO A 164 19.33 -3.13 -1.07
CA PRO A 164 19.77 -1.74 -1.19
C PRO A 164 21.04 -1.48 -0.36
N GLU A 165 21.99 -0.77 -0.96
CA GLU A 165 23.21 -0.33 -0.26
C GLU A 165 23.03 1.01 0.47
N GLU A 166 22.13 1.85 -0.01
CA GLU A 166 21.81 3.16 0.54
C GLU A 166 20.36 3.52 0.24
N GLY A 167 19.84 4.55 0.92
CA GLY A 167 18.51 5.08 0.72
C GLY A 167 17.66 5.05 1.99
N ALA A 168 16.44 5.56 1.87
CA ALA A 168 15.47 5.56 2.94
C ALA A 168 14.18 4.87 2.49
N TYR A 169 13.66 4.01 3.34
CA TYR A 169 12.61 3.07 2.97
C TYR A 169 11.51 3.01 4.04
N GLU A 170 10.26 2.96 3.59
CA GLU A 170 9.12 2.66 4.45
C GLU A 170 8.83 1.16 4.42
N ALA A 171 8.59 0.56 5.57
CA ALA A 171 8.19 -0.84 5.66
C ALA A 171 6.98 -0.99 6.58
N ASN A 172 5.86 -1.37 5.99
CA ASN A 172 4.64 -1.74 6.70
C ASN A 172 4.28 -3.19 6.37
N PRO A 173 4.98 -4.20 6.92
CA PRO A 173 4.80 -5.59 6.53
C PRO A 173 3.40 -6.12 6.89
N PRO A 174 2.86 -7.11 6.14
CA PRO A 174 1.65 -7.81 6.57
C PRO A 174 1.91 -8.53 7.90
N PHE A 175 0.84 -8.74 8.67
CA PHE A 175 0.94 -9.31 10.02
C PHE A 175 1.15 -10.83 10.00
N VAL A 176 2.33 -11.25 9.52
CA VAL A 176 2.78 -12.64 9.48
C VAL A 176 4.05 -12.70 10.33
N PRO A 177 4.03 -13.33 11.52
CA PRO A 177 5.15 -13.24 12.45
C PRO A 177 6.47 -13.75 11.86
N LEU A 178 6.46 -14.84 11.09
CA LEU A 178 7.68 -15.35 10.43
C LEU A 178 8.25 -14.34 9.42
N LEU A 179 7.39 -13.61 8.69
CA LEU A 179 7.83 -12.57 7.77
C LEU A 179 8.44 -11.37 8.51
N LEU A 180 7.84 -10.96 9.64
CA LEU A 180 8.39 -9.91 10.50
C LEU A 180 9.80 -10.25 10.98
N ARG A 181 10.04 -11.50 11.40
CA ARG A 181 11.37 -11.98 11.82
C ARG A 181 12.36 -11.96 10.66
N ALA A 182 11.96 -12.48 9.50
CA ALA A 182 12.79 -12.47 8.30
C ALA A 182 13.15 -11.04 7.85
N MET A 183 12.19 -10.11 7.90
CA MET A 183 12.40 -8.69 7.65
C MET A 183 13.42 -8.08 8.62
N CYS A 184 13.29 -8.36 9.93
CA CYS A 184 14.24 -7.85 10.93
C CYS A 184 15.66 -8.36 10.67
N ALA A 185 15.82 -9.66 10.40
CA ALA A 185 17.12 -10.25 10.09
C ALA A 185 17.73 -9.65 8.80
N HIS A 186 16.90 -9.48 7.77
CA HIS A 186 17.31 -8.87 6.50
C HIS A 186 17.77 -7.42 6.67
N MET A 187 16.95 -6.60 7.34
CA MET A 187 17.27 -5.20 7.64
C MET A 187 18.52 -5.07 8.51
N HIS A 188 18.71 -5.95 9.50
CA HIS A 188 19.93 -5.95 10.32
C HIS A 188 21.18 -6.13 9.46
N ARG A 189 21.18 -7.15 8.60
CA ARG A 189 22.31 -7.43 7.69
C ARG A 189 22.55 -6.29 6.70
N LEU A 190 21.49 -5.68 6.17
CA LEU A 190 21.57 -4.52 5.29
C LEU A 190 22.21 -3.33 6.01
N LEU A 191 21.76 -3.03 7.24
CA LEU A 191 22.29 -1.95 8.07
C LEU A 191 23.74 -2.19 8.46
N ASP A 192 24.13 -3.42 8.80
CA ASP A 192 25.54 -3.74 9.10
C ASP A 192 26.46 -3.54 7.90
N ARG A 193 26.03 -3.91 6.69
CA ARG A 193 26.81 -3.64 5.47
C ARG A 193 26.90 -2.17 5.16
N ALA A 194 25.77 -1.44 5.23
CA ALA A 194 25.76 -0.01 5.02
C ALA A 194 26.66 0.72 6.04
N GLU A 195 26.66 0.27 7.30
CA GLU A 195 27.53 0.79 8.34
C GLU A 195 29.01 0.52 8.04
N ALA A 196 29.37 -0.71 7.65
CA ALA A 196 30.75 -1.06 7.28
C ALA A 196 31.27 -0.24 6.09
N SER A 197 30.39 0.06 5.13
CA SER A 197 30.72 0.84 3.94
C SER A 197 30.44 2.35 4.09
N ARG A 198 30.02 2.81 5.27
CA ARG A 198 29.62 4.20 5.56
C ARG A 198 28.58 4.75 4.56
N ARG A 199 27.64 3.92 4.13
CA ARG A 199 26.55 4.29 3.22
C ARG A 199 25.31 4.69 4.02
N PRO A 200 24.58 5.72 3.56
CA PRO A 200 23.40 6.19 4.28
C PRO A 200 22.22 5.28 4.02
N LEU A 201 21.81 4.49 5.02
CA LEU A 201 20.67 3.58 4.92
C LEU A 201 19.73 3.79 6.10
N LEU A 202 18.43 3.87 5.83
CA LEU A 202 17.40 4.08 6.84
C LEU A 202 16.11 3.29 6.52
N PHE A 203 15.54 2.64 7.53
CA PHE A 203 14.24 1.99 7.48
C PHE A 203 13.29 2.64 8.50
N ILE A 204 12.10 3.02 8.05
CA ILE A 204 10.96 3.37 8.89
C ILE A 204 9.99 2.19 8.89
N VAL A 205 9.91 1.47 10.01
CA VAL A 205 9.09 0.27 10.14
C VAL A 205 7.82 0.58 10.90
N VAL A 206 6.66 0.38 10.27
CA VAL A 206 5.33 0.64 10.84
C VAL A 206 4.62 -0.70 11.09
N VAL A 207 4.38 -1.04 12.36
CA VAL A 207 3.76 -2.34 12.73
C VAL A 207 2.67 -2.16 13.78
N GLY A 208 1.60 -2.96 13.64
CA GLY A 208 0.53 -3.01 14.65
C GLY A 208 1.03 -3.66 15.95
N ALA A 209 1.12 -2.89 17.02
CA ALA A 209 1.59 -3.30 18.34
C ALA A 209 0.46 -3.92 19.19
N SER A 210 -0.24 -4.89 18.61
CA SER A 210 -1.29 -5.65 19.31
C SER A 210 -0.72 -6.46 20.48
N SER A 211 -1.56 -6.80 21.46
CA SER A 211 -1.13 -7.66 22.58
C SER A 211 -0.64 -9.03 22.12
N ALA A 212 -1.19 -9.56 21.01
CA ALA A 212 -0.73 -10.81 20.42
C ALA A 212 0.68 -10.68 19.86
N LEU A 213 0.98 -9.61 19.12
CA LEU A 213 2.34 -9.36 18.62
C LEU A 213 3.32 -9.18 19.77
N LYS A 214 2.98 -8.34 20.76
CA LYS A 214 3.86 -8.02 21.90
C LYS A 214 4.31 -9.24 22.72
N ARG A 215 3.59 -10.37 22.62
CA ARG A 215 3.95 -11.65 23.28
C ARG A 215 4.66 -12.64 22.35
N HIS A 216 4.85 -12.31 21.09
CA HIS A 216 5.48 -13.17 20.10
C HIS A 216 6.97 -12.79 19.94
N ALA A 217 7.84 -13.75 19.67
CA ALA A 217 9.29 -13.53 19.46
C ALA A 217 9.62 -12.49 18.38
N ALA A 218 8.72 -12.30 17.41
CA ALA A 218 8.86 -11.25 16.39
C ALA A 218 8.87 -9.83 16.98
N TRP A 219 8.19 -9.60 18.11
CA TRP A 219 8.27 -8.34 18.84
C TRP A 219 9.63 -8.18 19.52
N GLU A 220 10.20 -9.25 20.05
CA GLU A 220 11.55 -9.24 20.64
C GLU A 220 12.60 -8.89 19.57
N ASP A 221 12.49 -9.45 18.36
CA ASP A 221 13.39 -9.12 17.23
C ASP A 221 13.29 -7.62 16.85
N LEU A 222 12.06 -7.06 16.81
CA LEU A 222 11.83 -5.63 16.58
C LEU A 222 12.46 -4.75 17.68
N GLN A 223 12.27 -5.12 18.95
CA GLN A 223 12.84 -4.40 20.09
C GLN A 223 14.37 -4.52 20.13
N GLY A 224 14.92 -5.68 19.75
CA GLY A 224 16.35 -5.94 19.69
C GLY A 224 17.06 -5.01 18.71
N LEU A 225 16.52 -4.81 17.50
CA LEU A 225 17.06 -3.81 16.57
C LEU A 225 16.91 -2.39 17.11
N ALA A 226 15.77 -2.07 17.72
CA ALA A 226 15.50 -0.74 18.24
C ALA A 226 16.44 -0.36 19.41
N ALA A 227 16.81 -1.32 20.26
CA ALA A 227 17.76 -1.13 21.35
C ALA A 227 19.23 -1.29 20.92
N GLY A 228 19.47 -1.88 19.75
CA GLY A 228 20.80 -2.11 19.21
C GLY A 228 21.44 -0.88 18.58
N ARG A 229 22.64 -1.06 18.03
CA ARG A 229 23.48 0.00 17.43
C ARG A 229 22.81 0.79 16.30
N HIS A 230 21.82 0.21 15.63
CA HIS A 230 21.12 0.82 14.49
C HIS A 230 19.83 1.54 14.89
N GLY A 231 19.37 1.40 16.14
CA GLY A 231 18.18 2.07 16.64
C GLY A 231 18.35 3.59 16.67
N ARG A 232 17.36 4.33 16.15
CA ARG A 232 17.33 5.81 16.18
C ARG A 232 16.11 6.36 16.88
N ALA A 233 14.96 5.73 16.69
CA ALA A 233 13.76 6.07 17.46
C ALA A 233 12.75 4.92 17.48
N GLN A 234 11.87 4.99 18.48
CA GLN A 234 10.70 4.15 18.59
C GLN A 234 9.53 4.99 19.09
N TRP A 235 8.47 5.08 18.30
CA TRP A 235 7.28 5.84 18.63
C TRP A 235 6.07 4.92 18.75
N LEU A 236 5.36 5.03 19.87
CA LEU A 236 4.09 4.35 20.05
C LEU A 236 2.94 5.31 19.73
N LEU A 237 2.12 4.98 18.74
CA LEU A 237 0.88 5.65 18.42
C LEU A 237 -0.26 4.88 19.10
N PRO A 238 -0.94 5.46 20.10
CA PRO A 238 -2.01 4.75 20.80
C PRO A 238 -3.15 4.36 19.86
N LEU A 239 -3.84 3.28 20.23
CA LEU A 239 -5.13 2.91 19.69
C LEU A 239 -6.06 4.14 19.62
N HIS A 240 -6.82 4.25 18.52
CA HIS A 240 -7.72 5.37 18.22
C HIS A 240 -7.06 6.75 18.02
N ALA A 241 -5.73 6.87 18.09
CA ALA A 241 -5.03 8.12 17.80
C ALA A 241 -4.64 8.29 16.32
N HIS A 242 -4.82 7.25 15.50
CA HIS A 242 -4.40 7.20 14.10
C HIS A 242 -5.30 6.32 13.23
N GLY A 243 -5.16 6.47 11.91
CA GLY A 243 -5.89 5.69 10.91
C GLY A 243 -5.02 5.21 9.75
N TYR A 244 -5.61 4.39 8.90
CA TYR A 244 -5.00 3.74 7.74
C TYR A 244 -5.93 3.82 6.52
N THR A 245 -5.42 3.45 5.35
CA THR A 245 -6.20 3.18 4.14
C THR A 245 -6.40 1.68 3.99
N GLU A 246 -7.64 1.23 3.80
CA GLU A 246 -7.99 -0.18 3.69
C GLU A 246 -7.44 -0.87 2.43
N GLY A 247 -7.17 -2.18 2.49
CA GLY A 247 -6.62 -2.93 1.34
C GLY A 247 -7.59 -3.06 0.17
N HIS A 248 -8.89 -2.87 0.39
CA HIS A 248 -9.91 -2.81 -0.67
C HIS A 248 -10.17 -1.39 -1.20
N ALA A 249 -9.29 -0.42 -0.92
CA ALA A 249 -9.46 0.96 -1.37
C ALA A 249 -9.65 1.09 -2.90
N HIS A 250 -9.07 0.17 -3.68
CA HIS A 250 -9.22 0.10 -5.13
C HIS A 250 -10.66 -0.05 -5.62
N ILE A 251 -11.59 -0.51 -4.78
CA ILE A 251 -13.02 -0.68 -5.10
C ILE A 251 -13.95 0.19 -4.24
N ALA A 252 -13.39 1.10 -3.43
CA ALA A 252 -14.19 1.91 -2.53
C ALA A 252 -14.94 3.02 -3.28
N LYS A 253 -16.26 3.08 -3.08
CA LYS A 253 -17.08 4.18 -3.59
C LYS A 253 -16.68 5.47 -2.86
N GLY A 254 -16.17 6.46 -3.61
CA GLY A 254 -15.58 7.69 -3.04
C GLY A 254 -14.08 7.62 -2.78
N GLY A 255 -13.39 6.62 -3.33
CA GLY A 255 -11.94 6.60 -3.47
C GLY A 255 -11.16 6.39 -2.17
N ALA A 256 -9.88 6.79 -2.18
CA ALA A 256 -8.96 6.56 -1.07
C ALA A 256 -9.43 7.19 0.24
N ARG A 257 -10.19 8.29 0.15
CA ARG A 257 -10.75 8.99 1.30
C ARG A 257 -11.87 8.21 1.97
N ALA A 258 -12.71 7.53 1.20
CA ALA A 258 -13.80 6.71 1.71
C ALA A 258 -13.28 5.42 2.34
N ALA A 259 -12.20 4.85 1.81
CA ALA A 259 -11.52 3.66 2.34
C ALA A 259 -10.60 3.93 3.55
N ARG A 260 -10.77 5.06 4.24
CA ARG A 260 -10.03 5.31 5.49
C ARG A 260 -10.67 4.53 6.63
N ARG A 261 -9.83 3.99 7.51
CA ARG A 261 -10.26 3.37 8.76
C ARG A 261 -9.46 3.84 9.96
N MET A 262 -10.07 3.73 11.13
CA MET A 262 -9.34 3.89 12.39
C MET A 262 -8.51 2.63 12.67
N SER A 263 -7.36 2.79 13.33
CA SER A 263 -6.58 1.64 13.79
C SER A 263 -7.34 0.81 14.83
N SER A 264 -7.09 -0.50 14.81
CA SER A 264 -7.67 -1.50 15.72
C SER A 264 -6.72 -1.90 16.85
N CYS A 265 -5.48 -1.42 16.85
CA CYS A 265 -4.53 -1.58 17.95
C CYS A 265 -3.60 -0.36 18.04
N ASP A 266 -2.69 -0.35 19.02
CA ASP A 266 -1.54 0.55 18.98
C ASP A 266 -0.70 0.28 17.74
N THR A 267 0.05 1.27 17.28
CA THR A 267 1.06 1.10 16.24
C THR A 267 2.41 1.53 16.76
N ALA A 268 3.42 0.69 16.58
CA ALA A 268 4.80 1.06 16.79
C ALA A 268 5.42 1.49 15.47
N VAL A 269 6.12 2.61 15.50
CA VAL A 269 6.97 3.10 14.42
C VAL A 269 8.41 3.01 14.90
N PHE A 270 9.23 2.22 14.23
CA PHE A 270 10.65 2.13 14.50
C PHE A 270 11.42 2.87 13.41
N VAL A 271 12.46 3.60 13.80
CA VAL A 271 13.43 4.18 12.87
C VAL A 271 14.77 3.52 13.14
N TRP A 272 15.27 2.80 12.13
CA TRP A 272 16.58 2.15 12.16
C TRP A 272 17.44 2.71 11.05
N ALA A 273 18.69 3.03 11.34
CA ALA A 273 19.59 3.60 10.34
C ALA A 273 21.05 3.24 10.61
N SER A 274 21.86 3.25 9.55
CA SER A 274 23.31 3.37 9.70
C SER A 274 23.67 4.73 10.30
N SER A 275 24.91 4.92 10.73
CA SER A 275 25.43 6.20 11.23
C SER A 275 25.32 7.29 10.15
N ALA A 276 25.78 7.00 8.92
CA ALA A 276 25.62 7.91 7.78
C ALA A 276 24.14 8.20 7.46
N GLY A 277 23.26 7.20 7.59
CA GLY A 277 21.83 7.38 7.36
C GLY A 277 21.19 8.30 8.41
N ALA A 278 21.62 8.22 9.66
CA ALA A 278 21.14 9.08 10.73
C ALA A 278 21.70 10.51 10.67
N GLU A 279 22.91 10.70 10.14
CA GLU A 279 23.45 12.02 9.83
C GLU A 279 22.67 12.68 8.68
N GLN A 280 22.36 11.91 7.62
CA GLN A 280 21.64 12.43 6.46
C GLN A 280 20.15 12.68 6.76
N TRP A 281 19.52 11.83 7.56
CA TRP A 281 18.10 11.86 7.88
C TRP A 281 17.88 11.79 9.40
N PRO A 282 18.23 12.87 10.13
CA PRO A 282 18.15 12.88 11.58
C PRO A 282 16.71 12.75 12.07
N VAL A 283 16.53 11.95 13.12
CA VAL A 283 15.24 11.90 13.82
C VAL A 283 15.07 13.16 14.65
N THR A 284 13.92 13.82 14.48
CA THR A 284 13.58 15.05 15.20
C THR A 284 12.18 14.97 15.79
N ASP A 285 11.93 15.71 16.87
CA ASP A 285 10.59 15.87 17.45
C ASP A 285 9.59 16.43 16.44
N GLY A 286 10.06 17.29 15.52
CA GLY A 286 9.26 17.83 14.43
C GLY A 286 8.79 16.75 13.45
N ALA A 287 9.67 15.82 13.08
CA ALA A 287 9.31 14.68 12.23
C ALA A 287 8.31 13.75 12.92
N GLU A 288 8.50 13.47 14.22
CA GLU A 288 7.55 12.68 15.00
C GLU A 288 6.17 13.35 15.04
N ALA A 289 6.12 14.63 15.40
CA ALA A 289 4.89 15.39 15.52
C ALA A 289 4.14 15.47 14.18
N ALA A 290 4.86 15.72 13.09
CA ALA A 290 4.29 15.74 11.73
C ALA A 290 3.70 14.38 11.36
N LEU A 291 4.42 13.28 11.63
CA LEU A 291 3.94 11.93 11.33
C LEU A 291 2.69 11.60 12.13
N ARG A 292 2.69 11.88 13.43
CA ARG A 292 1.51 11.68 14.31
C ARG A 292 0.31 12.48 13.82
N ALA A 293 0.51 13.74 13.43
CA ALA A 293 -0.56 14.59 12.90
C ALA A 293 -1.13 14.03 11.59
N ALA A 294 -0.27 13.59 10.67
CA ALA A 294 -0.67 13.02 9.40
C ALA A 294 -1.40 11.67 9.57
N MET A 295 -0.90 10.79 10.43
CA MET A 295 -1.53 9.52 10.78
C MET A 295 -2.90 9.72 11.46
N LYS A 296 -3.05 10.76 12.30
CA LYS A 296 -4.33 11.16 12.89
C LYS A 296 -5.31 11.72 11.84
N ALA A 297 -4.82 12.41 10.83
CA ALA A 297 -5.66 12.94 9.74
C ALA A 297 -6.26 11.82 8.86
N ALA A 298 -5.68 10.62 8.90
CA ALA A 298 -6.24 9.44 8.25
C ALA A 298 -7.46 8.83 8.97
N ILE A 299 -7.81 9.28 10.18
CA ILE A 299 -9.05 8.83 10.84
C ILE A 299 -10.28 9.41 10.11
N PRO A 300 -11.29 8.58 9.76
CA PRO A 300 -12.53 9.04 9.16
C PRO A 300 -13.19 10.20 9.92
N ARG A 301 -13.64 11.23 9.18
CA ARG A 301 -14.22 12.46 9.79
C ARG A 301 -15.48 12.15 10.59
N THR A 302 -16.29 11.18 10.15
CA THR A 302 -17.49 10.70 10.85
C THR A 302 -17.15 10.18 12.24
N LEU A 303 -16.12 9.32 12.35
CA LEU A 303 -15.64 8.80 13.62
C LEU A 303 -15.05 9.91 14.50
N ARG A 304 -14.30 10.86 13.94
CA ARG A 304 -13.79 12.02 14.71
C ARG A 304 -14.90 12.86 15.35
N LYS A 305 -16.01 13.07 14.62
CA LYS A 305 -17.19 13.79 15.14
C LYS A 305 -17.87 12.99 16.25
N ALA A 306 -18.07 11.69 16.06
CA ALA A 306 -18.67 10.81 17.07
C ALA A 306 -17.84 10.78 18.36
N THR A 307 -16.51 10.65 18.27
CA THR A 307 -15.63 10.67 19.45
C THR A 307 -15.69 12.01 20.19
N LYS A 308 -15.77 13.14 19.46
CA LYS A 308 -15.92 14.47 20.08
C LYS A 308 -17.27 14.59 20.80
N ALA A 309 -18.36 14.19 20.14
CA ALA A 309 -19.70 14.19 20.74
C ALA A 309 -19.77 13.32 21.99
N ASN A 310 -19.21 12.10 21.95
CA ASN A 310 -19.17 11.19 23.10
C ASN A 310 -18.37 11.77 24.28
N ARG A 311 -17.25 12.46 24.02
CA ARG A 311 -16.48 13.14 25.08
C ARG A 311 -17.28 14.28 25.73
N HIS A 312 -17.97 15.10 24.93
CA HIS A 312 -18.83 16.17 25.46
C HIS A 312 -19.99 15.60 26.29
N ALA A 313 -20.65 14.55 25.80
CA ALA A 313 -21.73 13.87 26.53
C ALA A 313 -21.25 13.26 27.86
N HIS A 314 -20.05 12.66 27.87
CA HIS A 314 -19.45 12.12 29.08
C HIS A 314 -19.06 13.22 30.08
N ALA A 315 -18.48 14.33 29.60
CA ALA A 315 -18.15 15.48 30.44
C ALA A 315 -19.40 16.13 31.06
N ALA A 316 -20.47 16.28 30.27
CA ALA A 316 -21.76 16.79 30.74
C ALA A 316 -22.39 15.86 31.80
N LYS A 317 -22.36 14.53 31.58
CA LYS A 317 -22.82 13.55 32.59
C LYS A 317 -22.00 13.61 33.89
N LYS A 318 -20.68 13.83 33.79
CA LYS A 318 -19.80 13.98 34.97
C LYS A 318 -20.10 15.26 35.75
N GLN A 319 -20.35 16.38 35.05
CA GLN A 319 -20.73 17.65 35.68
C GLN A 319 -22.11 17.59 36.35
N ALA A 320 -23.08 16.92 35.72
CA ALA A 320 -24.42 16.70 36.29
C ALA A 320 -24.38 15.82 37.55
N ARG A 321 -23.55 14.75 37.56
CA ARG A 321 -23.35 13.92 38.77
C ARG A 321 -22.72 14.68 39.93
N ASN A 322 -21.79 15.59 39.65
CA ASN A 322 -21.14 16.41 40.68
C ASN A 322 -22.03 17.54 41.22
N HIS A 323 -23.02 18.00 40.44
CA HIS A 323 -24.02 18.99 40.91
C HIS A 323 -25.16 18.34 41.70
N SER A 324 -25.47 17.07 41.44
CA SER A 324 -26.50 16.33 42.19
C SER A 324 -26.01 15.74 43.52
N SER A 325 -24.72 15.92 43.85
CA SER A 325 -24.07 15.45 45.08
C SER A 325 -23.66 16.59 46.03
N ARG A 326 -24.21 17.80 45.81
CA ARG A 326 -24.14 18.97 46.70
C ARG A 326 -25.56 19.32 47.13
#